data_AF-A0A1R3US89-F1
#
_entry.id   AF-A0A1R3US89-F1
#
_cell.length_a   1.000
_cell.length_b   1.000
_cell.length_c   1.000
_cell.angle_alpha   90.00
_cell.angle_beta   90.00
_cell.angle_gamma   90.00
#
_symmetry.space_group_name_H-M   'P 1'
#
loop_
_entity.id
_entity.type
_entity.pdbx_description
1 polymer ?
#
loop_
_entity_poly.entity_id
_entity_poly.type
_entity_poly.pdbx_seq_one_letter_code
_entity_poly.pdbx_strand_id
1 'polypeptide(L)'
;MQMHDALFKVTTTPEDEPVEVMINRQVRRTKGTGPMYCTNASNWLTGFYLAVICREQQRYRELCKIPVDLLREAGESDGARYNPYIYYWISAIQDFVLNRPGLGENLLQAMELSSPGSSELGSAATLDRLVFPQLNTFLHLVQRRSDEFNEALAEGLVAHGEYWTSSEERANNINGVVPMALLAFACFGYDAAEVESDFRFEVESGYLPKHLVQRSWYGEFPT
;
A
#
# COMPACT_ATOMS: atom_id res chain seq x y z
N MET A 1 -4.89 -4.27 -10.25
CA MET A 1 -4.10 -5.33 -9.60
C MET A 1 -3.23 -6.11 -10.61
N GLN A 2 -3.78 -6.89 -11.56
CA GLN A 2 -3.01 -7.76 -12.49
C GLN A 2 -1.88 -7.06 -13.26
N MET A 3 -2.07 -5.81 -13.68
CA MET A 3 -1.02 -5.04 -14.36
C MET A 3 0.20 -4.75 -13.50
N HIS A 4 0.03 -4.50 -12.20
CA HIS A 4 1.16 -4.25 -11.29
C HIS A 4 1.89 -5.55 -10.94
N ASP A 5 1.17 -6.67 -10.80
CA ASP A 5 1.79 -8.00 -10.67
C ASP A 5 2.62 -8.34 -11.92
N ALA A 6 2.04 -8.13 -13.11
CA ALA A 6 2.73 -8.36 -14.37
C ALA A 6 3.97 -7.46 -14.51
N LEU A 7 3.84 -6.17 -14.17
CA LEU A 7 4.95 -5.22 -14.15
C LEU A 7 6.12 -5.78 -13.33
N PHE A 8 5.90 -6.07 -12.05
CA PHE A 8 6.99 -6.53 -11.18
C PHE A 8 7.53 -7.90 -11.59
N LYS A 9 6.71 -8.83 -12.06
CA LYS A 9 7.21 -10.10 -12.61
C LYS A 9 8.14 -9.90 -13.79
N VAL A 10 7.77 -9.04 -14.73
CA VAL A 10 8.58 -8.75 -15.92
C VAL A 10 9.87 -8.02 -15.55
N THR A 11 9.80 -7.04 -14.66
CA THR A 11 10.96 -6.21 -14.32
C THR A 11 11.88 -6.79 -13.25
N THR A 12 11.45 -7.83 -12.54
CA THR A 12 12.32 -8.55 -11.58
C THR A 12 12.87 -9.86 -12.16
N THR A 13 12.41 -10.24 -13.36
CA THR A 13 13.00 -11.35 -14.11
C THR A 13 14.15 -10.82 -14.97
N PRO A 14 15.29 -11.52 -15.05
CA PRO A 14 16.40 -11.16 -15.93
C PRO A 14 15.96 -10.93 -17.38
N GLU A 15 16.71 -10.09 -18.08
CA GLU A 15 16.42 -9.76 -19.47
C GLU A 15 16.38 -11.03 -20.34
N ASP A 16 15.43 -11.06 -21.28
CA ASP A 16 15.18 -12.14 -22.22
C ASP A 16 14.70 -13.49 -21.65
N GLU A 17 14.68 -13.68 -20.33
CA GLU A 17 14.15 -14.89 -19.71
C GLU A 17 12.62 -14.97 -19.86
N PRO A 18 12.05 -16.16 -20.14
CA PRO A 18 10.61 -16.30 -20.35
C PRO A 18 9.81 -16.08 -19.06
N VAL A 19 8.75 -15.27 -19.14
CA VAL A 19 7.83 -14.97 -18.03
C VAL A 19 6.39 -15.22 -18.45
N GLU A 20 5.63 -15.87 -17.58
CA GLU A 20 4.18 -15.97 -17.70
C GLU A 20 3.50 -14.96 -16.75
N VAL A 21 2.64 -14.11 -17.32
CA VAL A 21 1.86 -13.11 -16.56
C VAL A 21 0.37 -13.27 -16.82
N MET A 22 -0.45 -12.98 -15.81
CA MET A 22 -1.90 -12.98 -15.94
C MET A 22 -2.37 -11.55 -16.22
N ILE A 23 -2.93 -11.29 -17.39
CA ILE A 23 -3.50 -9.98 -17.77
C ILE A 23 -4.90 -10.20 -18.33
N ASN A 24 -5.88 -9.47 -17.78
CA ASN A 24 -7.29 -9.61 -18.12
C ASN A 24 -7.77 -11.07 -18.06
N ARG A 25 -7.39 -11.78 -16.98
CA ARG A 25 -7.72 -13.21 -16.76
C ARG A 25 -7.20 -14.16 -17.85
N GLN A 26 -6.21 -13.73 -18.64
CA GLN A 26 -5.53 -14.54 -19.64
C GLN A 26 -4.04 -14.65 -19.31
N VAL A 27 -3.50 -15.86 -19.38
CA VAL A 27 -2.05 -16.08 -19.30
C VAL A 27 -1.42 -15.58 -20.59
N ARG A 28 -0.45 -14.68 -20.45
CA ARG A 28 0.34 -14.11 -21.53
C ARG A 28 1.79 -14.49 -21.30
N ARG A 29 2.46 -14.92 -22.38
CA ARG A 29 3.90 -15.18 -22.40
C ARG A 29 4.62 -13.95 -22.89
N THR A 30 5.62 -13.53 -22.13
CA THR A 30 6.51 -12.42 -22.46
C THR A 30 7.93 -12.79 -22.01
N LYS A 31 8.84 -11.83 -22.10
CA LYS A 31 10.19 -11.93 -21.57
C LYS A 31 10.39 -10.95 -20.43
N GLY A 32 11.32 -11.28 -19.53
CA GLY A 32 11.83 -10.35 -18.54
C GLY A 32 12.56 -9.19 -19.23
N THR A 33 12.47 -8.02 -18.61
CA THR A 33 13.19 -6.82 -19.05
C THR A 33 14.38 -6.49 -18.16
N GLY A 34 14.49 -7.18 -17.00
CA GLY A 34 15.26 -6.67 -15.88
C GLY A 34 14.66 -5.39 -15.28
N PRO A 35 15.28 -4.88 -14.19
CA PRO A 35 14.80 -3.68 -13.49
C PRO A 35 14.81 -2.45 -14.39
N MET A 36 13.74 -1.67 -14.33
CA MET A 36 13.56 -0.41 -15.08
C MET A 36 13.02 0.69 -14.16
N TYR A 37 12.95 1.94 -14.63
CA TYR A 37 12.42 3.09 -13.87
C TYR A 37 11.04 2.87 -13.22
N CYS A 38 10.21 2.00 -13.81
CA CYS A 38 8.89 1.63 -13.29
C CYS A 38 8.94 0.58 -12.14
N THR A 39 10.11 0.00 -11.86
CA THR A 39 10.40 -0.89 -10.73
C THR A 39 10.71 -0.05 -9.51
N ASN A 40 9.73 0.75 -9.07
CA ASN A 40 9.94 1.80 -8.09
C ASN A 40 8.99 1.65 -6.89
N ALA A 41 9.29 2.41 -5.84
CA ALA A 41 8.56 2.40 -4.57
C ALA A 41 7.06 2.74 -4.72
N SER A 42 6.71 3.71 -5.56
CA SER A 42 5.31 4.14 -5.74
C SER A 42 4.46 3.07 -6.43
N ASN A 43 4.99 2.44 -7.49
CA ASN A 43 4.33 1.33 -8.17
C ASN A 43 4.26 0.10 -7.26
N TRP A 44 5.26 -0.12 -6.42
CA TRP A 44 5.26 -1.23 -5.45
C TRP A 44 4.13 -1.06 -4.44
N LEU A 45 4.00 0.12 -3.82
CA LEU A 45 2.92 0.42 -2.88
C LEU A 45 1.54 0.28 -3.53
N THR A 46 1.38 0.81 -4.74
CA THR A 46 0.12 0.67 -5.50
C THR A 46 -0.21 -0.80 -5.77
N GLY A 47 0.78 -1.58 -6.24
CA GLY A 47 0.62 -3.01 -6.47
C GLY A 47 0.26 -3.78 -5.19
N PHE A 48 0.93 -3.47 -4.09
CA PHE A 48 0.71 -4.06 -2.78
C PHE A 48 -0.71 -3.77 -2.27
N TYR A 49 -1.11 -2.50 -2.20
CA TYR A 49 -2.44 -2.12 -1.72
C TYR A 49 -3.55 -2.73 -2.56
N LEU A 50 -3.41 -2.73 -3.89
CA LEU A 50 -4.39 -3.37 -4.77
C LEU A 50 -4.47 -4.89 -4.54
N ALA A 51 -3.34 -5.56 -4.30
CA ALA A 51 -3.34 -6.99 -4.02
C ALA A 51 -3.97 -7.30 -2.65
N VAL A 52 -3.77 -6.45 -1.64
CA VAL A 52 -4.45 -6.57 -0.33
C VAL A 52 -5.96 -6.35 -0.47
N ILE A 53 -6.37 -5.31 -1.17
CA ILE A 53 -7.79 -5.02 -1.41
C ILE A 53 -8.47 -6.20 -2.11
N CYS A 54 -7.80 -6.81 -3.11
CA CYS A 54 -8.28 -8.01 -3.81
C CYS A 54 -8.08 -9.34 -3.04
N ARG A 55 -7.55 -9.32 -1.80
CA ARG A 55 -7.25 -10.55 -1.02
C ARG A 55 -6.37 -11.57 -1.76
N GLU A 56 -5.51 -11.08 -2.63
CA GLU A 56 -4.58 -11.89 -3.42
C GLU A 56 -3.31 -12.14 -2.62
N GLN A 57 -3.43 -12.95 -1.58
CA GLN A 57 -2.38 -13.20 -0.59
C GLN A 57 -1.05 -13.66 -1.20
N GLN A 58 -1.12 -14.56 -2.17
CA GLN A 58 0.07 -15.02 -2.86
C GLN A 58 0.79 -13.84 -3.54
N ARG A 59 0.06 -12.95 -4.22
CA ARG A 59 0.65 -11.85 -4.98
C ARG A 59 1.30 -10.80 -4.10
N TYR A 60 0.61 -10.35 -3.04
CA TYR A 60 1.24 -9.35 -2.15
C TYR A 60 2.42 -9.95 -1.39
N ARG A 61 2.40 -11.25 -1.05
CA ARG A 61 3.57 -11.94 -0.46
C ARG A 61 4.75 -12.03 -1.42
N GLU A 62 4.52 -12.31 -2.71
CA GLU A 62 5.58 -12.28 -3.72
C GLU A 62 6.17 -10.88 -3.90
N LEU A 63 5.32 -9.83 -3.94
CA LEU A 63 5.80 -8.44 -3.98
C LEU A 63 6.72 -8.12 -2.78
N CYS A 64 6.43 -8.63 -1.59
CA CYS A 64 7.25 -8.43 -0.40
C CYS A 64 8.63 -9.12 -0.44
N LYS A 65 8.90 -9.97 -1.44
CA LYS A 65 10.24 -10.57 -1.64
C LYS A 65 11.18 -9.69 -2.47
N ILE A 66 10.67 -8.65 -3.11
CA ILE A 66 11.46 -7.74 -3.94
C ILE A 66 12.35 -6.88 -3.02
N PRO A 67 13.69 -6.87 -3.20
CA PRO A 67 14.58 -6.07 -2.37
C PRO A 67 14.26 -4.58 -2.47
N VAL A 68 14.24 -3.88 -1.33
CA VAL A 68 13.96 -2.44 -1.30
C VAL A 68 15.05 -1.64 -2.00
N ASP A 69 16.31 -2.06 -1.90
CA ASP A 69 17.43 -1.43 -2.61
C ASP A 69 17.25 -1.52 -4.13
N LEU A 70 16.69 -2.62 -4.64
CA LEU A 70 16.35 -2.74 -6.06
C LEU A 70 15.31 -1.70 -6.48
N LEU A 71 14.29 -1.46 -5.65
CA LEU A 71 13.26 -0.45 -5.91
C LEU A 71 13.83 0.97 -5.89
N ARG A 72 14.82 1.21 -5.02
CA ARG A 72 15.54 2.48 -4.94
C ARG A 72 16.40 2.70 -6.18
N GLU A 73 17.32 1.78 -6.45
CA GLU A 73 18.26 1.87 -7.56
C GLU A 73 17.54 1.98 -8.91
N ALA A 74 16.55 1.12 -9.15
CA ALA A 74 15.81 1.13 -10.41
C ALA A 74 14.91 2.35 -10.52
N GLY A 75 14.21 2.75 -9.44
CA GLY A 75 13.34 3.93 -9.47
C GLY A 75 14.10 5.23 -9.71
N GLU A 76 15.29 5.37 -9.12
CA GLU A 76 16.10 6.59 -9.20
C GLU A 76 17.00 6.64 -10.46
N SER A 77 17.03 5.54 -11.24
CA SER A 77 17.83 5.42 -12.46
C SER A 77 17.51 6.44 -13.56
N ASP A 78 16.27 6.96 -13.58
CA ASP A 78 15.82 8.00 -14.52
C ASP A 78 15.57 9.36 -13.84
N GLY A 79 16.25 9.60 -12.71
CA GLY A 79 16.24 10.89 -12.01
C GLY A 79 15.01 11.16 -11.13
N ALA A 80 14.08 10.22 -11.01
CA ALA A 80 13.05 10.28 -9.98
C ALA A 80 13.70 10.25 -8.58
N ARG A 81 13.12 10.98 -7.63
CA ARG A 81 13.57 10.95 -6.23
C ARG A 81 12.37 10.76 -5.33
N TYR A 82 12.55 9.99 -4.27
CA TYR A 82 11.54 9.80 -3.24
C TYR A 82 12.04 10.32 -1.90
N ASN A 83 11.12 10.73 -1.04
CA ASN A 83 11.47 11.02 0.34
C ASN A 83 11.94 9.72 1.02
N PRO A 84 13.05 9.73 1.78
CA PRO A 84 13.62 8.54 2.41
C PRO A 84 12.65 7.65 3.20
N TYR A 85 11.59 8.22 3.80
CA TYR A 85 10.60 7.44 4.57
C TYR A 85 10.00 6.29 3.76
N ILE A 86 9.85 6.44 2.44
CA ILE A 86 9.11 5.48 1.62
C ILE A 86 9.77 4.09 1.62
N TYR A 87 11.10 4.05 1.69
CA TYR A 87 11.85 2.80 1.65
C TYR A 87 11.74 2.06 2.98
N TYR A 88 11.85 2.78 4.10
CA TYR A 88 11.56 2.22 5.43
C TYR A 88 10.10 1.77 5.55
N TRP A 89 9.19 2.52 4.94
CA TRP A 89 7.78 2.18 4.92
C TRP A 89 7.53 0.85 4.20
N ILE A 90 8.11 0.68 3.01
CA ILE A 90 8.05 -0.59 2.28
C ILE A 90 8.66 -1.71 3.11
N SER A 91 9.85 -1.52 3.70
CA SER A 91 10.47 -2.52 4.57
C SER A 91 9.57 -2.94 5.73
N ALA A 92 8.90 -1.99 6.39
CA ALA A 92 7.96 -2.29 7.47
C ALA A 92 6.77 -3.14 6.99
N ILE A 93 6.19 -2.81 5.84
CA ILE A 93 5.11 -3.62 5.23
C ILE A 93 5.62 -5.02 4.89
N GLN A 94 6.80 -5.14 4.28
CA GLN A 94 7.42 -6.43 3.96
C GLN A 94 7.64 -7.27 5.21
N ASP A 95 8.15 -6.65 6.28
CA ASP A 95 8.45 -7.33 7.53
C ASP A 95 7.18 -7.80 8.23
N PHE A 96 6.11 -7.02 8.22
CA PHE A 96 4.79 -7.46 8.72
C PHE A 96 4.27 -8.67 7.94
N VAL A 97 4.24 -8.58 6.61
CA VAL A 97 3.67 -9.62 5.73
C VAL A 97 4.47 -10.93 5.81
N LEU A 98 5.80 -10.82 5.86
CA LEU A 98 6.71 -11.97 5.87
C LEU A 98 7.12 -12.38 7.28
N ASN A 99 6.57 -11.74 8.32
CA ASN A 99 6.87 -11.98 9.73
C ASN A 99 8.39 -11.93 10.03
N ARG A 100 9.04 -10.84 9.62
CA ARG A 100 10.47 -10.59 9.83
C ARG A 100 10.69 -9.69 11.06
N PRO A 101 11.86 -9.79 11.73
CA PRO A 101 12.11 -9.07 12.98
C PRO A 101 12.28 -7.54 12.83
N GLY A 102 12.52 -7.03 11.62
CA GLY A 102 12.80 -5.59 11.37
C GLY A 102 11.58 -4.66 11.45
N LEU A 103 10.37 -5.20 11.65
CA LEU A 103 9.11 -4.47 11.57
C LEU A 103 9.09 -3.20 12.44
N GLY A 104 9.46 -3.33 13.72
CA GLY A 104 9.40 -2.21 14.66
C GLY A 104 10.37 -1.07 14.31
N GLU A 105 11.60 -1.43 13.95
CA GLU A 105 12.65 -0.47 13.58
C GLU A 105 12.30 0.26 12.28
N ASN A 106 11.91 -0.50 11.24
CA ASN A 106 11.53 0.07 9.94
C ASN A 106 10.29 0.97 10.04
N LEU A 107 9.29 0.58 10.84
CA LEU A 107 8.09 1.40 11.02
C LEU A 107 8.42 2.71 11.76
N LEU A 108 9.23 2.64 12.82
CA LEU A 108 9.66 3.83 13.56
C LEU A 108 10.42 4.81 12.65
N GLN A 109 11.39 4.32 11.88
CA GLN A 109 12.15 5.14 10.94
C GLN A 109 11.26 5.77 9.86
N ALA A 110 10.28 5.02 9.34
CA ALA A 110 9.31 5.57 8.39
C ALA A 110 8.50 6.72 9.02
N MET A 111 8.05 6.57 10.27
CA MET A 111 7.30 7.61 10.98
C MET A 111 8.16 8.87 11.21
N GLU A 112 9.40 8.73 11.70
CA GLU A 112 10.31 9.85 11.96
C GLU A 112 10.63 10.65 10.69
N LEU A 113 10.91 9.95 9.58
CA LEU A 113 11.25 10.57 8.30
C LEU A 113 10.01 11.12 7.55
N SER A 114 8.80 10.70 7.94
CA SER A 114 7.56 11.24 7.39
C SER A 114 7.04 12.48 8.12
N SER A 115 7.75 12.98 9.14
CA SER A 115 7.29 14.16 9.89
C SER A 115 7.24 15.42 9.00
N PRO A 116 6.32 16.37 9.25
CA PRO A 116 6.16 17.59 8.44
C PRO A 116 7.42 18.45 8.31
N GLY A 117 8.42 18.26 9.18
CA GLY A 117 9.74 18.92 9.13
C GLY A 117 10.84 18.13 8.42
N SER A 118 10.62 16.85 8.13
CA SER A 118 11.58 15.94 7.47
C SER A 118 11.42 15.93 5.93
N SER A 119 10.56 16.78 5.37
CA SER A 119 10.25 16.75 3.93
C SER A 119 11.38 17.34 3.08
N GLU A 120 12.14 16.48 2.39
CA GLU A 120 12.99 16.92 1.28
C GLU A 120 12.18 17.11 -0.02
N LEU A 121 11.08 16.36 -0.18
CA LEU A 121 10.26 16.30 -1.38
C LEU A 121 8.77 16.23 -1.01
N GLY A 122 7.98 17.12 -1.61
CA GLY A 122 6.53 17.23 -1.37
C GLY A 122 6.17 18.28 -0.32
N SER A 123 4.87 18.61 -0.24
CA SER A 123 4.39 19.62 0.71
C SER A 123 4.25 19.03 2.11
N ALA A 124 4.54 19.81 3.15
CA ALA A 124 4.30 19.41 4.55
C ALA A 124 2.85 18.94 4.78
N ALA A 125 1.89 19.58 4.11
CA ALA A 125 0.48 19.17 4.14
C ALA A 125 0.24 17.77 3.53
N THR A 126 1.01 17.36 2.54
CA THR A 126 0.93 16.00 1.98
C THR A 126 1.42 14.96 2.99
N LEU A 127 2.55 15.23 3.66
CA LEU A 127 3.06 14.33 4.68
C LEU A 127 2.10 14.23 5.87
N ASP A 128 1.64 15.38 6.36
CA ASP A 128 0.74 15.50 7.50
C ASP A 128 -0.64 14.85 7.25
N ARG A 129 -1.26 15.14 6.09
CA ARG A 129 -2.65 14.74 5.84
C ARG A 129 -2.81 13.43 5.10
N LEU A 130 -1.80 12.99 4.33
CA LEU A 130 -1.90 11.77 3.55
C LEU A 130 -0.96 10.68 4.06
N VAL A 131 0.31 10.97 4.36
CA VAL A 131 1.32 9.94 4.68
C VAL A 131 1.22 9.47 6.13
N PHE A 132 1.32 10.40 7.09
CA PHE A 132 1.36 10.07 8.50
C PHE A 132 0.13 9.29 8.99
N PRO A 133 -1.12 9.63 8.57
CA PRO A 133 -2.29 8.86 9.01
C PRO A 133 -2.27 7.40 8.57
N GLN A 134 -1.65 7.09 7.43
CA GLN A 134 -1.48 5.71 6.96
C GLN A 134 -0.52 4.93 7.86
N LEU A 135 0.60 5.54 8.22
CA LEU A 135 1.60 4.96 9.11
C LEU A 135 1.01 4.73 10.50
N ASN A 136 0.26 5.70 11.02
CA ASN A 136 -0.38 5.61 12.33
C ASN A 136 -1.47 4.53 12.37
N THR A 137 -2.31 4.45 11.34
CA THR A 137 -3.30 3.37 11.20
C THR A 137 -2.63 1.99 11.21
N PHE A 138 -1.54 1.84 10.46
CA PHE A 138 -0.82 0.58 10.40
C PHE A 138 -0.12 0.22 11.71
N LEU A 139 0.42 1.19 12.44
CA LEU A 139 1.00 0.98 13.77
C LEU A 139 0.00 0.29 14.71
N HIS A 140 -1.23 0.80 14.78
CA HIS A 140 -2.26 0.23 15.64
C HIS A 140 -2.78 -1.13 15.13
N LEU A 141 -2.81 -1.34 13.81
CA LEU A 141 -3.08 -2.65 13.22
C LEU A 141 -2.04 -3.69 13.67
N VAL A 142 -0.75 -3.38 13.55
CA VAL A 142 0.36 -4.27 13.94
C VAL A 142 0.31 -4.58 15.44
N GLN A 143 -0.05 -3.60 16.26
CA GLN A 143 -0.14 -3.76 17.72
C GLN A 143 -1.43 -4.43 18.19
N ARG A 144 -2.36 -4.78 17.27
CA ARG A 144 -3.68 -5.34 17.59
C ARG A 144 -4.49 -4.47 18.57
N ARG A 145 -4.30 -3.15 18.47
CA ARG A 145 -4.98 -2.15 19.29
C ARG A 145 -6.26 -1.72 18.60
N SER A 146 -7.34 -2.45 18.86
CA SER A 146 -8.62 -2.30 18.17
C SER A 146 -9.14 -0.87 18.21
N ASP A 147 -9.27 -0.28 19.40
CA ASP A 147 -9.91 1.03 19.55
C ASP A 147 -9.05 2.12 18.87
N GLU A 148 -7.74 2.10 19.09
CA GLU A 148 -6.80 3.05 18.48
C GLU A 148 -6.66 2.85 16.96
N PHE A 149 -6.81 1.62 16.45
CA PHE A 149 -6.85 1.36 15.02
C PHE A 149 -8.07 2.00 14.37
N ASN A 150 -9.27 1.83 14.97
CA ASN A 150 -10.49 2.41 14.45
C ASN A 150 -10.46 3.94 14.50
N GLU A 151 -9.95 4.52 15.59
CA GLU A 151 -9.74 5.96 15.74
C GLU A 151 -8.77 6.50 14.68
N ALA A 152 -7.57 5.93 14.57
CA ALA A 152 -6.57 6.37 13.60
C ALA A 152 -7.03 6.23 12.15
N LEU A 153 -7.76 5.15 11.83
CA LEU A 153 -8.35 4.97 10.50
C LEU A 153 -9.41 6.04 10.22
N ALA A 154 -10.31 6.31 11.16
CA ALA A 154 -11.34 7.32 10.99
C ALA A 154 -10.73 8.73 10.81
N GLU A 155 -9.77 9.10 11.64
CA GLU A 155 -9.04 10.36 11.53
C GLU A 155 -8.31 10.49 10.19
N GLY A 156 -7.64 9.41 9.73
CA GLY A 156 -6.96 9.40 8.44
C GLY A 156 -7.91 9.58 7.26
N LEU A 157 -9.12 9.02 7.32
CA LEU A 157 -10.14 9.20 6.28
C LEU A 157 -10.67 10.65 6.27
N VAL A 158 -10.84 11.27 7.43
CA VAL A 158 -11.20 12.69 7.54
C VAL A 158 -10.09 13.56 6.96
N ALA A 159 -8.83 13.33 7.34
CA ALA A 159 -7.67 14.07 6.84
C ALA A 159 -7.51 13.95 5.31
N HIS A 160 -7.74 12.76 4.76
CA HIS A 160 -7.76 12.54 3.31
C HIS A 160 -8.85 13.39 2.63
N GLY A 161 -10.08 13.35 3.18
CA GLY A 161 -11.18 14.16 2.67
C GLY A 161 -10.85 15.65 2.69
N GLU A 162 -10.43 16.18 3.83
CA GLU A 162 -10.05 17.59 3.98
C GLU A 162 -8.94 18.01 3.01
N TYR A 163 -7.91 17.16 2.81
CA TYR A 163 -6.84 17.43 1.86
C TYR A 163 -7.35 17.53 0.43
N TRP A 164 -8.14 16.54 -0.01
CA TRP A 164 -8.60 16.47 -1.41
C TRP A 164 -9.74 17.43 -1.70
N THR A 165 -10.51 17.89 -0.72
CA THR A 165 -11.56 18.90 -0.93
C THR A 165 -11.10 20.32 -0.63
N SER A 166 -9.82 20.56 -0.32
CA SER A 166 -9.33 21.88 0.06
C SER A 166 -9.30 22.90 -1.08
N SER A 167 -9.44 22.46 -2.33
CA SER A 167 -9.55 23.32 -3.51
C SER A 167 -10.31 22.60 -4.63
N GLU A 168 -10.85 23.35 -5.58
CA GLU A 168 -11.54 22.79 -6.75
C GLU A 168 -10.62 21.89 -7.60
N GLU A 169 -9.34 22.26 -7.73
CA GLU A 169 -8.34 21.44 -8.43
C GLU A 169 -8.17 20.06 -7.77
N ARG A 170 -8.03 20.04 -6.43
CA ARG A 170 -7.87 18.78 -5.70
C ARG A 170 -9.17 17.97 -5.68
N ALA A 171 -10.32 18.63 -5.59
CA ALA A 171 -11.61 17.96 -5.54
C ALA A 171 -11.91 17.21 -6.85
N ASN A 172 -11.37 17.68 -7.97
CA ASN A 172 -11.49 17.04 -9.28
C ASN A 172 -10.38 16.00 -9.56
N ASN A 173 -9.50 15.72 -8.60
CA ASN A 173 -8.41 14.76 -8.78
C ASN A 173 -8.86 13.33 -8.45
N ILE A 174 -8.66 12.40 -9.38
CA ILE A 174 -9.04 10.98 -9.23
C ILE A 174 -8.37 10.31 -8.01
N ASN A 175 -7.19 10.77 -7.60
CA ASN A 175 -6.49 10.24 -6.42
C ASN A 175 -7.22 10.54 -5.10
N GLY A 176 -8.14 11.51 -5.11
CA GLY A 176 -8.97 11.83 -3.95
C GLY A 176 -10.13 10.89 -3.72
N VAL A 177 -10.50 10.04 -4.69
CA VAL A 177 -11.71 9.21 -4.60
C VAL A 177 -11.59 8.11 -3.56
N VAL A 178 -10.42 7.45 -3.45
CA VAL A 178 -10.19 6.38 -2.47
C VAL A 178 -8.76 6.47 -1.91
N PRO A 179 -8.60 6.55 -0.58
CA PRO A 179 -7.30 6.42 0.08
C PRO A 179 -6.84 4.95 0.04
N MET A 180 -6.12 4.57 -1.02
CA MET A 180 -5.74 3.16 -1.27
C MET A 180 -5.07 2.47 -0.09
N ALA A 181 -4.15 3.15 0.62
CA ALA A 181 -3.47 2.58 1.78
C ALA A 181 -4.42 2.34 2.96
N LEU A 182 -5.25 3.33 3.31
CA LEU A 182 -6.24 3.19 4.39
C LEU A 182 -7.28 2.13 4.05
N LEU A 183 -7.71 2.03 2.79
CA LEU A 183 -8.60 0.96 2.34
C LEU A 183 -7.95 -0.41 2.47
N ALA A 184 -6.67 -0.56 2.10
CA ALA A 184 -5.94 -1.81 2.26
C ALA A 184 -5.76 -2.20 3.74
N PHE A 185 -5.56 -1.23 4.64
CA PHE A 185 -5.48 -1.50 6.08
C PHE A 185 -6.83 -1.76 6.72
N ALA A 186 -7.90 -1.10 6.27
CA ALA A 186 -9.26 -1.45 6.63
C ALA A 186 -9.59 -2.89 6.24
N CYS A 187 -9.14 -3.32 5.06
CA CYS A 187 -9.24 -4.69 4.60
C CYS A 187 -8.53 -5.69 5.54
N PHE A 188 -7.27 -5.41 5.94
CA PHE A 188 -6.59 -6.25 6.93
C PHE A 188 -7.26 -6.23 8.30
N GLY A 189 -7.74 -5.07 8.75
CA GLY A 189 -8.44 -4.94 10.03
C GLY A 189 -9.75 -5.73 10.05
N TYR A 190 -10.52 -5.67 8.96
CA TYR A 190 -11.74 -6.47 8.80
C TYR A 190 -11.42 -7.97 8.85
N ASP A 191 -10.44 -8.44 8.06
CA ASP A 191 -10.05 -9.85 8.06
C ASP A 191 -9.53 -10.33 9.42
N ALA A 192 -8.82 -9.45 10.16
CA ALA A 192 -8.37 -9.77 11.51
C ALA A 192 -9.55 -9.92 12.47
N ALA A 193 -10.56 -9.04 12.40
CA ALA A 193 -11.76 -9.11 13.25
C ALA A 193 -12.59 -10.39 13.02
N GLU A 194 -12.55 -10.95 11.80
CA GLU A 194 -13.24 -12.21 11.49
C GLU A 194 -12.59 -13.44 12.16
N VAL A 195 -11.31 -13.34 12.57
CA VAL A 195 -10.52 -14.46 13.11
C VAL A 195 -10.15 -14.26 14.57
N GLU A 196 -9.90 -13.02 14.99
CA GLU A 196 -9.41 -12.65 16.32
C GLU A 196 -10.54 -12.04 17.15
N SER A 197 -10.98 -12.73 18.22
CA SER A 197 -12.13 -12.30 19.03
C SER A 197 -11.97 -10.94 19.71
N ASP A 198 -10.72 -10.53 19.94
CA ASP A 198 -10.38 -9.33 20.72
C ASP A 198 -10.09 -8.12 19.82
N PHE A 199 -10.12 -8.29 18.49
CA PHE A 199 -9.95 -7.21 17.53
C PHE A 199 -11.30 -6.89 16.87
N ARG A 200 -11.76 -5.64 16.95
CA ARG A 200 -13.01 -5.19 16.34
C ARG A 200 -12.74 -4.23 15.18
N PHE A 201 -13.53 -4.36 14.13
CA PHE A 201 -13.55 -3.41 13.02
C PHE A 201 -14.90 -2.72 12.97
N GLU A 202 -14.92 -1.39 13.14
CA GLU A 202 -16.14 -0.60 13.37
C GLU A 202 -16.26 0.61 12.42
N VAL A 203 -15.22 0.93 11.64
CA VAL A 203 -15.22 2.12 10.79
C VAL A 203 -16.08 1.94 9.53
N GLU A 204 -17.05 2.85 9.35
CA GLU A 204 -17.79 3.04 8.11
C GLU A 204 -17.48 4.42 7.52
N SER A 205 -17.26 4.49 6.20
CA SER A 205 -16.95 5.76 5.52
C SER A 205 -17.27 5.67 4.03
N GLY A 206 -17.67 6.79 3.42
CA GLY A 206 -17.83 6.88 1.96
C GLY A 206 -16.54 6.65 1.18
N TYR A 207 -15.39 6.88 1.81
CA TYR A 207 -14.06 6.59 1.25
C TYR A 207 -13.66 5.11 1.37
N LEU A 208 -14.44 4.29 2.08
CA LEU A 208 -14.25 2.86 2.24
C LEU A 208 -15.41 2.10 1.58
N PRO A 209 -15.30 1.73 0.29
CA PRO A 209 -16.36 0.98 -0.37
C PRO A 209 -16.64 -0.32 0.37
N LYS A 210 -17.83 -0.41 0.99
CA LYS A 210 -18.22 -1.49 1.91
C LYS A 210 -17.92 -2.89 1.37
N HIS A 211 -18.30 -3.13 0.12
CA HIS A 211 -18.09 -4.45 -0.50
C HIS A 211 -16.60 -4.79 -0.64
N LEU A 212 -15.74 -3.81 -0.94
CA LEU A 212 -14.28 -3.98 -0.98
C LEU A 212 -13.71 -4.40 0.37
N VAL A 213 -14.12 -3.71 1.44
CA VAL A 213 -13.67 -4.02 2.81
C VAL A 213 -14.14 -5.42 3.24
N GLN A 214 -15.44 -5.69 3.09
CA GLN A 214 -16.12 -6.87 3.64
C GLN A 214 -16.01 -8.12 2.77
N ARG A 215 -15.22 -8.09 1.68
CA ARG A 215 -15.03 -9.25 0.81
C ARG A 215 -16.37 -9.80 0.26
N SER A 216 -17.32 -8.94 -0.07
CA SER A 216 -18.68 -9.33 -0.53
C SER A 216 -18.91 -9.02 -2.02
N TRP A 217 -17.89 -9.25 -2.85
CA TRP A 217 -17.91 -8.84 -4.26
C TRP A 217 -18.70 -9.87 -5.05
N TYR A 218 -19.63 -9.38 -5.87
CA TYR A 218 -20.51 -10.24 -6.62
C TYR A 218 -19.70 -11.20 -7.52
N GLY A 219 -19.88 -12.49 -7.30
CA GLY A 219 -19.28 -13.56 -8.11
C GLY A 219 -17.82 -13.91 -7.80
N GLU A 220 -17.20 -13.29 -6.79
CA GLU A 220 -15.81 -13.61 -6.40
C GLU A 220 -15.72 -14.54 -5.19
N PHE A 221 -16.68 -14.44 -4.27
CA PHE A 221 -16.73 -15.28 -3.06
C PHE A 221 -18.04 -16.08 -3.02
N PRO A 222 -18.03 -17.32 -2.46
CA PRO A 222 -19.25 -18.09 -2.28
C PRO A 222 -20.27 -17.29 -1.47
N THR A 223 -21.48 -17.17 -2.02
CA THR A 223 -22.66 -16.60 -1.33
C THR A 223 -23.37 -17.65 -0.51
#